data_AF-A0A0V0GUX7-F1
#
_entry.id   AF-A0A0V0GUX7-F1
#
_cell.length_a   1.000
_cell.length_b   1.000
_cell.length_c   1.000
_cell.angle_alpha   90.00
_cell.angle_beta   90.00
_cell.angle_gamma   90.00
#
_symmetry.space_group_name_H-M   'P 1'
#
loop_
_entity.id
_entity.type
_entity.pdbx_description
1 polymer ?
#
loop_
_entity_poly.entity_id
_entity_poly.type
_entity_poly.pdbx_seq_one_letter_code
_entity_poly.pdbx_strand_id
1 'polypeptide(L)' 'MHDLVRDMAREIVRQESLNEPHMRSRLWFHEDVNYVLRKNKGSNLIEGISAIHPKVKDLTVDTKVLCKNG' A
#
# COMPACT_ATOMS: atom_id res chain seq x y z
N MET A 1 -15.23 9.67 12.79
CA MET A 1 -15.33 8.61 11.76
C MET A 1 -15.02 7.29 12.46
N HIS A 2 -16.06 6.51 12.76
CA HIS A 2 -15.99 5.35 13.66
C HIS A 2 -14.89 4.37 13.24
N ASP A 3 -14.10 3.91 14.21
CA ASP A 3 -12.98 3.01 13.97
C ASP A 3 -13.41 1.71 13.28
N LEU A 4 -14.61 1.21 13.59
CA LEU A 4 -15.18 0.02 12.93
C LEU A 4 -15.32 0.19 11.40
N VAL A 5 -15.85 1.32 10.93
CA VAL A 5 -16.03 1.57 9.49
C VAL A 5 -14.66 1.65 8.80
N ARG A 6 -13.68 2.25 9.49
CA ARG A 6 -12.31 2.35 8.99
C ARG A 6 -11.67 0.97 8.87
N ASP A 7 -11.82 0.12 9.88
CA ASP A 7 -11.21 -1.21 9.92
C ASP A 7 -11.89 -2.17 8.94
N MET A 8 -13.21 -2.07 8.77
CA MET A 8 -13.93 -2.80 7.72
C MET A 8 -13.45 -2.40 6.33
N ALA A 9 -13.32 -1.10 6.04
CA ALA A 9 -12.83 -0.64 4.74
C ALA A 9 -11.40 -1.13 4.46
N ARG A 10 -10.54 -1.17 5.48
CA ARG A 10 -9.19 -1.74 5.40
C ARG A 10 -9.21 -3.24 5.11
N GLU A 11 -10.10 -3.97 5.77
CA GLU A 11 -10.23 -5.42 5.57
C GLU A 11 -10.76 -5.75 4.18
N ILE A 12 -11.73 -4.99 3.64
CA ILE A 12 -12.20 -5.18 2.26
C ILE A 12 -11.03 -5.09 1.26
N VAL A 13 -10.17 -4.07 1.39
CA VAL A 13 -8.99 -3.92 0.53
C VAL A 13 -7.98 -5.05 0.77
N ARG A 14 -7.81 -5.51 2.02
CA ARG A 14 -6.94 -6.64 2.35
C ARG A 14 -7.42 -7.94 1.69
N GLN A 15 -8.73 -8.15 1.60
CA GLN A 15 -9.35 -9.32 0.97
C GLN A 15 -9.20 -9.35 -0.56
N GLU A 16 -8.93 -8.22 -1.21
CA GLU A 16 -8.57 -8.21 -2.65
C GLU A 16 -7.37 -9.11 -2.94
N SER A 17 -6.43 -9.19 -1.99
CA SER A 17 -5.30 -10.10 -2.04
C SER A 17 -4.68 -10.29 -0.66
N LEU A 18 -4.94 -11.44 -0.03
CA LEU A 18 -4.45 -11.71 1.32
C LEU A 18 -2.91 -11.76 1.40
N ASN A 19 -2.27 -12.32 0.38
CA ASN A 19 -0.84 -12.66 0.41
C ASN A 19 0.03 -11.72 -0.42
N GLU A 20 -0.55 -11.05 -1.43
CA GLU A 20 0.20 -10.24 -2.38
C GLU A 20 -0.27 -8.78 -2.29
N PRO A 21 0.35 -7.95 -1.42
CA PRO A 21 -0.08 -6.57 -1.22
C PRO A 21 -0.06 -5.73 -2.50
N HIS A 22 0.87 -6.03 -3.41
CA HIS A 22 0.98 -5.34 -4.69
C HIS A 22 -0.21 -5.55 -5.64
N MET A 23 -1.07 -6.52 -5.36
CA MET A 23 -2.29 -6.77 -6.12
C MET A 23 -3.51 -6.05 -5.55
N ARG A 24 -3.34 -5.29 -4.47
CA ARG A 24 -4.40 -4.50 -3.83
C ARG A 24 -4.50 -3.12 -4.44
N SER A 25 -5.71 -2.57 -4.44
CA SER A 25 -6.03 -1.22 -4.87
C SER A 25 -5.41 -0.16 -3.97
N ARG A 26 -5.26 -0.44 -2.67
CA ARG A 26 -4.71 0.52 -1.70
C ARG A 26 -3.82 -0.15 -0.65
N LEU A 27 -2.81 0.57 -0.18
CA LEU A 27 -1.88 0.10 0.84
C LEU A 27 -1.86 1.01 2.06
N TRP A 28 -2.28 0.47 3.21
CA TRP A 28 -2.38 1.19 4.48
C TRP A 28 -1.40 0.71 5.56
N PHE A 29 -1.11 -0.59 5.59
CA PHE A 29 -0.17 -1.14 6.55
C PHE A 29 1.25 -0.82 6.12
N HIS A 30 2.04 -0.27 7.03
CA HIS A 30 3.40 0.16 6.72
C HIS A 30 4.30 -0.98 6.26
N GLU A 31 4.05 -2.21 6.73
CA GLU A 31 4.73 -3.42 6.30
C GLU A 31 4.50 -3.69 4.83
N ASP A 32 3.24 -3.57 4.38
CA ASP A 32 2.86 -3.78 2.99
C ASP A 32 3.43 -2.69 2.09
N VAL A 33 3.34 -1.42 2.53
CA VAL A 33 3.93 -0.27 1.83
C VAL A 33 5.43 -0.44 1.68
N ASN A 34 6.13 -0.79 2.77
CA ASN A 34 7.58 -1.04 2.74
C ASN A 34 7.92 -2.22 1.84
N TYR A 35 7.14 -3.29 1.87
CA TYR A 35 7.35 -4.47 1.02
C TYR A 35 7.25 -4.10 -0.46
N VAL A 36 6.16 -3.44 -0.86
CA VAL A 36 5.94 -3.03 -2.25
C VAL A 36 7.03 -2.08 -2.73
N LEU A 37 7.35 -1.06 -1.94
CA LEU A 37 8.28 -0.01 -2.34
C LEU A 37 9.75 -0.50 -2.35
N ARG A 38 10.19 -1.24 -1.33
CA ARG A 38 11.58 -1.76 -1.26
C ARG A 38 11.84 -2.89 -2.22
N LYS A 39 10.83 -3.69 -2.57
CA LYS A 39 10.96 -4.78 -3.54
C LYS A 39 10.66 -4.35 -4.97
N ASN A 40 10.39 -3.07 -5.21
CA ASN A 40 9.97 -2.53 -6.51
C ASN A 40 8.83 -3.37 -7.13
N LYS A 41 7.89 -3.79 -6.28
CA LYS A 41 6.68 -4.53 -6.68
C LYS A 41 5.50 -3.59 -6.90
N GLY A 42 5.75 -2.36 -7.34
CA GLY A 42 4.67 -1.45 -7.72
C GLY A 42 3.80 -2.07 -8.80
N SER A 43 2.49 -1.86 -8.74
CA SER A 43 1.57 -2.30 -9.79
C SER A 43 0.64 -1.17 -10.19
N ASN A 44 0.09 -1.27 -11.39
CA ASN A 44 -0.95 -0.38 -11.89
C ASN A 44 -2.29 -0.55 -11.16
N LEU A 45 -2.44 -1.61 -10.35
CA LEU A 45 -3.60 -1.82 -9.50
C LEU A 45 -3.59 -0.90 -8.29
N ILE A 46 -2.41 -0.50 -7.80
CA ILE A 46 -2.30 0.38 -6.64
C ILE A 46 -2.73 1.80 -7.05
N GLU A 47 -3.88 2.22 -6.53
CA GLU A 47 -4.46 3.55 -6.71
C GLU A 47 -4.05 4.53 -5.62
N GLY A 48 -3.69 4.03 -4.42
CA GLY A 48 -3.35 4.89 -3.29
C GLY A 48 -2.50 4.22 -2.21
N ILE A 49 -1.62 5.01 -1.59
CA ILE A 49 -0.72 4.59 -0.52
C ILE A 49 -0.83 5.57 0.65
N SER A 50 -1.02 5.07 1.88
CA SER A 50 -0.89 5.89 3.09
C SER A 50 0.47 5.66 3.72
N ALA A 51 1.29 6.70 3.73
CA ALA A 51 2.61 6.71 4.35
C ALA A 51 2.63 7.40 5.72
N ILE A 52 1.46 7.63 6.34
CA ILE A 52 1.32 8.35 7.60
C ILE A 52 1.66 7.41 8.76
N HIS A 53 2.94 7.06 8.92
CA HIS A 53 3.40 6.37 10.12
C HIS A 53 4.78 6.87 10.56
N PRO A 54 4.95 7.28 11.84
CA PRO A 54 6.19 7.90 12.33
C PRO A 54 7.43 6.99 12.32
N LYS A 55 7.24 5.68 12.09
CA LYS A 55 8.32 4.70 11.91
C LYS A 55 8.82 4.56 10.47
N VAL A 56 8.20 5.25 9.51
CA VAL A 56 8.76 5.35 8.15
C VAL A 56 9.87 6.39 8.18
N LYS A 57 11.00 6.04 8.81
CA LYS A 57 12.23 6.83 8.75
C LYS A 57 12.93 6.46 7.45
N ASP A 58 13.16 7.47 6.61
CA ASP A 58 13.99 7.41 5.40
C ASP A 58 13.58 6.33 4.39
N LEU A 59 12.33 6.39 3.92
CA LEU A 59 11.93 5.60 2.76
C LEU A 59 12.47 6.26 1.49
N THR A 60 13.65 5.81 1.05
CA THR A 60 14.13 6.14 -0.31
C THR A 60 13.28 5.33 -1.28
N VAL A 61 12.34 6.02 -1.94
CA VAL A 61 11.42 5.42 -2.90
C VAL A 61 11.97 5.65 -4.30
N ASP A 62 12.15 4.58 -5.08
CA ASP A 62 12.36 4.75 -6.51
C ASP A 62 11.02 5.19 -7.13
N THR A 63 11.01 6.33 -7.83
CA THR A 63 9.81 6.86 -8.46
C THR A 63 9.26 5.92 -9.54
N LYS A 64 10.09 5.03 -10.09
CA LYS A 64 9.68 4.01 -11.06
C LYS A 64 8.61 3.06 -10.52
N VAL A 65 8.58 2.84 -9.20
CA VAL A 65 7.59 1.97 -8.54
C VAL A 65 6.17 2.57 -8.66
N LEU A 66 6.06 3.88 -8.86
CA LEU A 66 4.79 4.63 -8.95
C LEU A 66 4.45 5.06 -10.39
N CYS A 67 5.34 4.82 -11.36
CA CYS A 67 5.08 5.15 -12.74
C CYS A 67 4.02 4.20 -13.30
N LYS A 68 2.86 4.75 -13.68
CA LYS A 68 1.89 4.02 -14.51
C LYS A 68 2.53 3.86 -15.89
N ASN A 69 2.78 2.60 -16.29
CA ASN A 69 3.06 2.29 -17.69
C ASN A 69 1.81 2.67 -18.48
N GLY A 70 1.88 3.80 -19.19
CA GLY A 70 0.84 4.28 -20.11
C GLY A 70 0.86 3.52 -21.42
#